data_AF-A0A160SXS6-F1
#
_entry.id   AF-A0A160SXS6-F1
#
_cell.length_a   1.000
_cell.length_b   1.000
_cell.length_c   1.000
_cell.angle_alpha   90.00
_cell.angle_beta   90.00
_cell.angle_gamma   90.00
#
_symmetry.space_group_name_H-M   'P 1'
#
loop_
_entity.id
_entity.type
_entity.pdbx_description
1 polymer ?
#
loop_
_entity_poly.entity_id
_entity_poly.type
_entity_poly.pdbx_seq_one_letter_code
_entity_poly.pdbx_strand_id
1 'polypeptide(L)'
;MNDNKQGSSILQPLLMFLGAILLIVYLVGALNTGNWLWILPIQPDYEPARIIIRDNGQTTEFRPGDDGFAELAAALDLAFADFSNLDLIPIGLSDETLQDYNESSLVMEIYYPNDIRFNSIVRMSNVNQLLIPIEGRHAGNRYVFLGADGRWLTGAFVMANDQPIRDALVSLGFAPQE
;
A
#
# COMPACT_ATOMS: atom_id res chain seq x y z
N MET A 1 -18.54 -40.47 -50.84
CA MET A 1 -17.35 -40.11 -50.05
C MET A 1 -17.55 -38.65 -49.66
N ASN A 2 -18.16 -38.39 -48.51
CA ASN A 2 -18.54 -37.02 -48.12
C ASN A 2 -17.36 -36.40 -47.37
N ASP A 3 -16.63 -35.53 -48.08
CA ASP A 3 -15.64 -34.62 -47.51
C ASP A 3 -16.36 -33.61 -46.61
N ASN A 4 -16.53 -33.95 -45.34
CA ASN A 4 -16.86 -32.98 -44.31
C ASN A 4 -15.62 -32.11 -44.09
N LYS A 5 -15.49 -31.04 -44.86
CA LYS A 5 -14.54 -29.96 -44.57
C LYS A 5 -14.95 -29.32 -43.25
N GLN A 6 -14.38 -29.81 -42.15
CA GLN A 6 -14.31 -29.07 -40.90
C GLN A 6 -13.54 -27.79 -41.20
N GLY A 7 -14.25 -26.69 -41.46
CA GLY A 7 -13.65 -25.37 -41.42
C GLY A 7 -13.10 -25.20 -40.02
N SER A 8 -11.78 -25.15 -39.89
CA SER A 8 -11.12 -24.85 -38.62
C SER A 8 -11.69 -23.53 -38.13
N SER A 9 -12.49 -23.60 -37.05
CA SER A 9 -13.14 -22.42 -36.51
C SER A 9 -12.06 -21.49 -36.00
N ILE A 10 -11.93 -20.31 -36.62
CA ILE A 10 -10.99 -19.24 -36.23
C ILE A 10 -11.15 -18.85 -34.74
N LEU A 11 -12.30 -19.19 -34.16
CA LEU A 11 -12.60 -19.07 -32.74
C LEU A 11 -11.63 -19.85 -31.84
N GLN A 12 -11.19 -21.04 -32.26
CA GLN A 12 -10.30 -21.88 -31.45
C GLN A 12 -8.90 -21.26 -31.26
N PRO A 13 -8.17 -20.85 -32.32
CA PRO A 13 -6.89 -20.16 -32.14
C PRO A 13 -7.04 -18.81 -31.43
N LEU A 14 -8.16 -18.09 -31.62
CA LEU A 14 -8.42 -16.84 -30.90
C LEU A 14 -8.58 -17.07 -29.38
N LEU A 15 -9.35 -18.09 -28.96
CA LEU A 15 -9.50 -18.44 -27.55
C LEU A 15 -8.18 -18.91 -26.93
N MET A 16 -7.37 -19.69 -27.67
CA MET A 16 -6.03 -20.08 -27.20
C MET A 16 -5.13 -18.86 -27.00
N PHE A 17 -5.17 -17.91 -27.93
CA PHE A 17 -4.39 -16.68 -27.84
C PHE A 17 -4.81 -15.81 -26.65
N LEU A 18 -6.11 -15.60 -26.46
CA LEU A 18 -6.65 -14.88 -25.30
C LEU A 18 -6.29 -15.59 -23.98
N GLY A 19 -6.42 -16.92 -23.92
CA GLY A 19 -6.03 -17.70 -22.76
C GLY A 19 -4.54 -17.57 -22.44
N ALA A 20 -3.67 -17.57 -23.46
CA ALA A 20 -2.24 -17.36 -23.27
C ALA A 20 -1.92 -15.97 -22.73
N ILE A 21 -2.57 -14.92 -23.24
CA ILE A 21 -2.39 -13.55 -22.72
C ILE A 21 -2.82 -13.48 -21.26
N LEU A 22 -4.01 -13.99 -20.92
CA LEU A 22 -4.51 -13.98 -19.54
C LEU A 22 -3.58 -14.73 -18.59
N LEU A 23 -3.05 -15.88 -19.03
CA LEU A 23 -2.07 -16.65 -18.25
C LEU A 23 -0.77 -15.86 -18.04
N ILE A 24 -0.25 -15.18 -19.06
CA ILE A 24 0.97 -14.36 -18.93
C ILE A 24 0.74 -13.20 -17.95
N VAL A 25 -0.38 -12.47 -18.08
CA VAL A 25 -0.73 -11.37 -17.17
C VAL A 25 -0.86 -11.88 -15.73
N TYR A 26 -1.54 -13.01 -15.54
CA TYR A 26 -1.66 -13.67 -14.23
C TYR A 26 -0.30 -14.01 -13.61
N LEU A 27 0.59 -14.65 -14.38
CA LEU A 27 1.91 -15.07 -13.92
C LEU A 27 2.81 -13.89 -13.58
N VAL A 28 2.80 -12.83 -14.40
CA VAL A 28 3.59 -11.61 -14.14
C VAL A 28 3.13 -10.96 -12.83
N GLY A 29 1.81 -10.81 -12.63
CA GLY A 29 1.27 -10.26 -11.39
C GLY A 29 1.60 -11.11 -10.16
N ALA A 30 1.49 -12.43 -10.26
CA ALA A 30 1.80 -13.35 -9.16
C ALA A 30 3.28 -13.30 -8.76
N LEU A 31 4.19 -13.18 -9.73
CA LEU A 31 5.63 -13.05 -9.48
C LEU A 31 6.00 -11.68 -8.90
N ASN A 32 5.38 -10.60 -9.37
CA ASN A 32 5.66 -9.25 -8.88
C ASN A 32 5.19 -9.06 -7.43
N THR A 33 3.97 -9.51 -7.12
CA THR A 33 3.39 -9.41 -5.77
C THR A 33 3.95 -10.45 -4.82
N GLY A 34 4.41 -11.60 -5.33
CA GLY A 34 4.72 -12.77 -4.51
C GLY A 34 3.48 -13.51 -4.01
N ASN A 35 2.29 -13.16 -4.51
CA ASN A 35 0.99 -13.70 -4.10
C ASN A 35 0.29 -14.37 -5.28
N TRP A 36 0.02 -15.67 -5.20
CA TRP A 36 -0.74 -16.38 -6.24
C TRP A 36 -2.19 -15.91 -6.34
N LEU A 37 -2.74 -15.35 -5.27
CA LEU A 37 -4.11 -14.85 -5.19
C LEU A 37 -4.20 -13.33 -5.39
N TRP A 38 -3.22 -12.71 -6.06
CA TRP A 38 -3.11 -11.25 -6.19
C TRP A 38 -4.30 -10.53 -6.85
N ILE A 39 -5.14 -11.26 -7.60
CA ILE A 39 -6.38 -10.73 -8.21
C ILE A 39 -7.51 -10.64 -7.17
N LEU A 40 -7.43 -11.42 -6.08
CA LEU A 40 -8.36 -11.33 -4.97
C LEU A 40 -7.96 -10.16 -4.05
N PRO A 41 -8.91 -9.52 -3.38
CA PRO A 41 -8.66 -8.46 -2.41
C PRO A 41 -8.13 -9.03 -1.07
N ILE A 42 -7.12 -9.91 -1.14
CA ILE A 42 -6.49 -10.55 0.02
C ILE A 42 -5.03 -10.11 0.03
N GLN A 43 -4.72 -9.10 0.85
CA GLN A 43 -3.35 -8.66 1.06
C GLN A 43 -2.61 -9.68 1.94
N PRO A 44 -1.28 -9.83 1.77
CA PRO A 44 -0.46 -10.50 2.77
C PRO A 44 -0.54 -9.75 4.09
N ASP A 45 -0.60 -10.50 5.18
CA ASP A 45 -0.61 -9.95 6.53
C ASP A 45 0.82 -9.48 6.90
N TYR A 46 0.94 -8.24 7.35
CA TYR A 46 2.21 -7.63 7.72
C TYR A 46 2.09 -6.98 9.09
N GLU A 47 2.76 -7.56 10.08
CA GLU A 47 2.82 -6.98 11.41
C GLU A 47 3.90 -5.88 11.48
N PRO A 48 3.55 -4.64 11.86
CA PRO A 48 4.54 -3.59 12.10
C PRO A 48 5.45 -3.95 13.28
N ALA A 49 6.75 -3.65 13.16
CA ALA A 49 7.68 -3.72 14.30
C ALA A 49 7.54 -2.51 15.23
N ARG A 50 7.18 -1.34 14.68
CA ARG A 50 6.85 -0.13 15.43
C ARG A 50 6.04 0.83 14.55
N ILE A 51 5.23 1.65 15.20
CA ILE A 51 4.48 2.74 14.60
C ILE A 51 4.91 4.02 15.32
N ILE A 52 5.34 5.03 14.57
CA ILE A 52 5.75 6.32 15.10
C ILE A 52 4.72 7.35 14.68
N ILE A 53 4.16 8.07 15.65
CA ILE A 53 3.30 9.21 15.41
C ILE A 53 4.08 10.46 15.74
N ARG A 54 4.20 11.34 14.74
CA ARG A 54 4.73 12.69 14.90
C ARG A 54 3.55 13.64 14.98
N ASP A 55 3.50 14.45 16.02
CA ASP A 55 2.43 15.42 16.25
C ASP A 55 3.04 16.72 16.76
N ASN A 56 3.05 17.76 15.91
CA ASN A 56 3.53 19.10 16.27
C ASN A 56 4.92 19.09 16.96
N GLY A 57 5.86 18.32 16.41
CA GLY A 57 7.23 18.19 16.92
C GLY A 57 7.39 17.18 18.06
N GLN A 58 6.30 16.62 18.59
CA GLN A 58 6.34 15.51 19.54
C GLN A 58 6.38 14.19 18.78
N THR A 59 7.10 13.21 19.33
CA THR A 59 7.21 11.87 18.75
C THR A 59 6.74 10.85 19.78
N THR A 60 5.71 10.08 19.42
CA THR A 60 5.22 8.96 20.21
C THR A 60 5.49 7.68 19.43
N GLU A 61 6.20 6.74 20.05
CA GLU A 61 6.48 5.43 19.47
C GLU A 61 5.60 4.37 20.13
N PHE A 62 4.94 3.56 19.30
CA PHE A 62 4.15 2.40 19.71
C PHE A 62 4.83 1.13 19.20
N ARG A 63 5.01 0.15 20.07
CA ARG A 63 5.55 -1.18 19.78
C ARG A 63 4.55 -2.27 20.13
N PRO A 64 4.71 -3.48 19.57
CA PRO A 64 3.92 -4.63 19.99
C PRO A 64 3.95 -4.82 21.52
N GLY A 65 2.76 -4.75 22.12
CA GLY A 65 2.56 -4.85 23.58
C GLY A 65 2.29 -3.52 24.28
N ASP A 66 2.54 -2.38 23.63
CA ASP A 66 2.17 -1.05 24.15
C ASP A 66 0.66 -0.81 24.02
N ASP A 67 0.10 -0.02 24.95
CA ASP A 67 -1.29 0.43 24.86
C ASP A 67 -1.50 1.24 23.56
N GLY A 68 -2.54 0.90 22.81
CA GLY A 68 -2.87 1.55 21.53
C GLY A 68 -2.20 0.96 20.29
N PHE A 69 -1.13 0.16 20.43
CA PHE A 69 -0.45 -0.44 19.27
C PHE A 69 -1.39 -1.35 18.45
N ALA A 70 -2.12 -2.24 19.12
CA ALA A 70 -3.01 -3.19 18.45
C ALA A 70 -4.16 -2.49 17.70
N GLU A 71 -4.64 -1.37 18.23
CA GLU A 71 -5.68 -0.55 17.61
C GLU A 71 -5.17 0.11 16.32
N LEU A 72 -3.97 0.70 16.38
CA LEU A 72 -3.31 1.28 15.20
C LEU A 72 -3.00 0.23 14.13
N ALA A 73 -2.47 -0.94 14.53
CA ALA A 73 -2.19 -2.03 13.61
C ALA A 73 -3.46 -2.51 12.89
N ALA A 74 -4.54 -2.74 13.62
CA ALA A 74 -5.82 -3.12 13.03
C ALA A 74 -6.40 -2.05 12.09
N ALA A 75 -6.24 -0.77 12.42
CA ALA A 75 -6.64 0.33 11.56
C ALA A 75 -5.83 0.38 10.25
N LEU A 76 -4.52 0.12 10.31
CA LEU A 76 -3.65 0.02 9.14
C LEU A 76 -4.07 -1.15 8.24
N ASP A 77 -4.35 -2.32 8.82
CA ASP A 77 -4.81 -3.48 8.05
C ASP A 77 -6.11 -3.19 7.29
N LEU A 78 -7.06 -2.52 7.94
CA LEU A 78 -8.32 -2.10 7.31
C LEU A 78 -8.09 -1.06 6.20
N ALA A 79 -7.17 -0.11 6.40
CA ALA A 79 -6.89 0.93 5.42
C ALA A 79 -6.10 0.41 4.20
N PHE A 80 -5.23 -0.58 4.40
CA PHE A 80 -4.41 -1.20 3.34
C PHE A 80 -5.10 -2.37 2.64
N ALA A 81 -6.26 -2.82 3.14
CA ALA A 81 -7.06 -3.84 2.48
C ALA A 81 -7.46 -3.45 1.04
N ASP A 82 -7.59 -2.14 0.77
CA ASP A 82 -7.96 -1.64 -0.55
C ASP A 82 -7.24 -0.32 -0.94
N PHE A 83 -6.73 -0.28 -2.17
CA PHE A 83 -6.09 0.88 -2.77
C PHE A 83 -6.90 1.36 -3.97
N SER A 84 -7.16 2.67 -4.04
CA SER A 84 -7.93 3.26 -5.13
C SER A 84 -7.18 3.29 -6.47
N ASN A 85 -5.87 3.02 -6.45
CA ASN A 85 -5.01 2.94 -7.62
C ASN A 85 -4.17 1.65 -7.58
N LEU A 86 -3.93 1.11 -8.77
CA LEU A 86 -3.03 -0.04 -8.95
C LEU A 86 -1.59 0.39 -9.26
N ASP A 87 -1.38 1.65 -9.67
CA ASP A 87 -0.09 2.23 -10.10
C ASP A 87 0.45 3.26 -9.11
N LEU A 88 1.77 3.39 -8.99
CA LEU A 88 2.40 4.43 -8.17
C LEU A 88 2.19 5.83 -8.77
N ILE A 89 1.75 6.77 -7.94
CA ILE A 89 1.78 8.19 -8.31
C ILE A 89 3.23 8.67 -8.19
N PRO A 90 3.82 9.29 -9.24
CA PRO A 90 5.22 9.71 -9.25
C PRO A 90 5.43 11.01 -8.45
N ILE A 91 5.15 10.95 -7.15
CA ILE A 91 5.31 12.03 -6.20
C ILE A 91 6.34 11.62 -5.14
N GLY A 92 7.16 12.56 -4.70
CA GLY A 92 8.18 12.32 -3.67
C GLY A 92 8.07 13.35 -2.54
N LEU A 93 8.72 13.06 -1.43
CA LEU A 93 8.83 13.97 -0.30
C LEU A 93 10.13 14.75 -0.43
N SER A 94 10.05 16.08 -0.49
CA SER A 94 11.24 16.94 -0.45
C SER A 94 11.79 17.01 0.97
N ASP A 95 13.06 17.38 1.13
CA ASP A 95 13.67 17.57 2.45
C ASP A 95 12.90 18.58 3.30
N GLU A 96 12.39 19.66 2.68
CA GLU A 96 11.56 20.65 3.36
C GLU A 96 10.21 20.06 3.81
N THR A 97 9.66 19.11 3.04
CA THR A 97 8.41 18.41 3.41
C THR A 97 8.65 17.49 4.60
N LEU A 98 9.75 16.76 4.59
CA LEU A 98 10.14 15.89 5.70
C LEU A 98 10.47 16.69 6.96
N GLN A 99 11.07 17.87 6.81
CA GLN A 99 11.31 18.78 7.92
C GLN A 99 9.98 19.27 8.51
N ASP A 100 9.03 19.69 7.68
CA ASP A 100 7.70 20.13 8.11
C ASP A 100 6.96 19.01 8.87
N TYR A 101 7.01 17.78 8.35
CA TYR A 101 6.46 16.60 9.03
C TYR A 101 7.10 16.31 10.39
N ASN A 102 8.38 16.63 10.56
CA ASN A 102 9.07 16.44 11.83
C ASN A 102 8.76 17.53 12.85
N GLU A 103 8.43 18.74 12.42
CA GLU A 103 8.35 19.91 13.29
C GLU A 103 6.91 20.33 13.60
N SER A 104 5.98 20.20 12.65
CA SER A 104 4.72 20.95 12.67
C SER A 104 3.46 20.14 12.32
N SER A 105 3.60 18.94 11.74
CA SER A 105 2.46 18.21 11.18
C SER A 105 2.18 16.90 11.91
N LEU A 106 0.92 16.46 11.89
CA LEU A 106 0.54 15.11 12.27
C LEU A 106 0.84 14.10 11.16
N VAL A 107 1.78 13.19 11.41
CA VAL A 107 2.22 12.16 10.44
C VAL A 107 2.42 10.82 11.13
N MET A 108 2.04 9.75 10.45
CA MET A 108 2.27 8.38 10.89
C MET A 108 3.37 7.71 10.05
N GLU A 109 4.39 7.18 10.71
CA GLU A 109 5.44 6.37 10.11
C GLU A 109 5.31 4.92 10.60
N ILE A 110 5.30 3.96 9.69
CA ILE A 110 5.18 2.54 10.00
C ILE A 110 6.46 1.85 9.59
N TYR A 111 7.02 1.01 10.46
CA TYR A 111 8.24 0.25 10.18
C TYR A 111 7.99 -1.23 10.32
N TYR A 112 8.43 -2.00 9.32
CA TYR A 112 8.29 -3.44 9.26
C TYR A 112 9.65 -4.12 9.43
N PRO A 113 9.70 -5.31 10.06
CA PRO A 113 10.95 -6.05 10.24
C PRO A 113 11.44 -6.69 8.92
N ASN A 114 10.54 -6.87 7.96
CA ASN A 114 10.79 -7.48 6.66
C ASN A 114 10.24 -6.61 5.54
N ASP A 115 10.68 -6.86 4.31
CA ASP A 115 10.12 -6.23 3.12
C ASP A 115 8.62 -6.54 2.97
N ILE A 116 7.84 -5.48 2.77
CA ILE A 116 6.41 -5.55 2.51
C ILE A 116 6.10 -5.37 1.03
N ARG A 117 4.97 -5.96 0.60
CA ARG A 117 4.48 -5.87 -0.78
C ARG A 117 2.96 -5.79 -0.77
N PHE A 118 2.42 -4.81 -1.47
CA PHE A 118 0.98 -4.78 -1.74
C PHE A 118 0.66 -5.56 -3.02
N ASN A 119 -0.59 -6.03 -3.15
CA ASN A 119 -1.12 -6.60 -4.39
C ASN A 119 -1.26 -5.52 -5.48
N SER A 120 -0.13 -4.99 -5.95
CA SER A 120 -0.02 -4.03 -7.06
C SER A 120 0.74 -4.67 -8.21
N ILE A 121 0.46 -4.20 -9.43
CA ILE A 121 1.23 -4.59 -10.61
C ILE A 121 2.65 -4.03 -10.59
N VAL A 122 2.89 -2.99 -9.79
CA VAL A 122 4.19 -2.37 -9.60
C VAL A 122 5.05 -3.22 -8.68
N ARG A 123 6.27 -3.53 -9.13
CA ARG A 123 7.22 -4.29 -8.33
C ARG A 123 7.77 -3.42 -7.20
N MET A 124 7.36 -3.74 -5.97
CA MET A 124 7.96 -3.21 -4.74
C MET A 124 9.20 -4.05 -4.39
N SER A 125 10.33 -3.40 -4.10
CA SER A 125 11.56 -4.07 -3.65
C SER A 125 12.18 -3.25 -2.53
N ASN A 126 12.60 -3.92 -1.45
CA ASN A 126 13.24 -3.30 -0.28
C ASN A 126 12.36 -2.26 0.43
N VAL A 127 11.03 -2.36 0.32
CA VAL A 127 10.13 -1.46 1.04
C VAL A 127 9.89 -2.04 2.42
N ASN A 128 10.38 -1.36 3.47
CA ASN A 128 10.23 -1.79 4.86
C ASN A 128 9.68 -0.69 5.77
N GLN A 129 9.30 0.45 5.21
CA GLN A 129 8.69 1.54 5.96
C GLN A 129 7.69 2.29 5.09
N LEU A 130 6.67 2.85 5.74
CA LEU A 130 5.60 3.61 5.13
C LEU A 130 5.43 4.94 5.85
N LEU A 131 4.98 5.97 5.14
CA LEU A 131 4.61 7.26 5.71
C LEU A 131 3.23 7.69 5.22
N ILE A 132 2.38 8.09 6.15
CA ILE A 132 1.02 8.56 5.91
C ILE A 132 0.88 9.97 6.48
N PRO A 133 0.77 11.01 5.64
CA PRO A 133 0.49 12.36 6.12
C PRO A 133 -0.99 12.46 6.53
N ILE A 134 -1.23 12.78 7.80
CA ILE A 134 -2.58 13.00 8.33
C ILE A 134 -2.94 14.48 8.17
N GLU A 135 -1.97 15.34 8.44
CA GLU A 135 -1.99 16.80 8.28
C GLU A 135 -0.80 17.31 7.44
N GLY A 136 -0.84 18.60 7.11
CA GLY A 136 0.24 19.29 6.42
C GLY A 136 0.23 19.05 4.91
N ARG A 137 1.41 19.09 4.30
CA ARG A 137 1.55 18.85 2.86
C ARG A 137 1.06 17.43 2.53
N HIS A 138 0.40 17.27 1.38
CA HIS A 138 -0.13 15.99 0.90
C HIS A 138 -1.23 15.33 1.75
N ALA A 139 -1.61 15.89 2.89
CA ALA A 139 -2.78 15.46 3.65
C ALA A 139 -4.07 15.52 2.83
N GLY A 140 -5.07 14.71 3.20
CA GLY A 140 -6.37 14.60 2.52
C GLY A 140 -6.34 13.83 1.20
N ASN A 141 -5.15 13.53 0.65
CA ASN A 141 -5.02 12.75 -0.57
C ASN A 141 -4.96 11.24 -0.33
N ARG A 142 -5.01 10.78 0.94
CA ARG A 142 -4.92 9.36 1.32
C ARG A 142 -3.63 8.68 0.83
N TYR A 143 -2.56 9.46 0.74
CA TYR A 143 -1.29 8.97 0.23
C TYR A 143 -0.58 8.09 1.25
N VAL A 144 0.05 7.04 0.73
CA VAL A 144 0.99 6.17 1.45
C VAL A 144 2.30 6.23 0.71
N PHE A 145 3.26 6.94 1.28
CA PHE A 145 4.61 7.03 0.76
C PHE A 145 5.40 5.80 1.16
N LEU A 146 6.23 5.32 0.24
CA LEU A 146 7.08 4.16 0.45
C LEU A 146 8.47 4.59 0.93
N GLY A 147 9.10 3.78 1.77
CA GLY A 147 10.50 3.96 2.13
C GLY A 147 11.25 2.65 2.30
N ALA A 148 12.57 2.78 2.32
CA ALA A 148 13.54 1.72 2.41
C ALA A 148 14.72 2.18 3.28
N ASP A 149 15.04 1.45 4.34
CA ASP A 149 16.27 1.60 5.13
C ASP A 149 16.52 3.04 5.61
N GLY A 150 15.47 3.69 6.13
CA GLY A 150 15.52 5.06 6.64
C GLY A 150 15.43 6.15 5.57
N ARG A 151 15.19 5.79 4.30
CA ARG A 151 15.03 6.75 3.19
C ARG A 151 13.64 6.64 2.58
N TRP A 152 13.07 7.78 2.21
CA TRP A 152 11.79 7.82 1.49
C TRP A 152 12.02 7.72 -0.01
N LEU A 153 11.22 6.89 -0.66
CA LEU A 153 11.27 6.64 -2.10
C LEU A 153 10.35 7.61 -2.84
N THR A 154 10.61 7.79 -4.13
CA THR A 154 9.64 8.44 -5.03
C THR A 154 8.53 7.46 -5.35
N GLY A 155 7.29 7.87 -5.10
CA GLY A 155 6.12 7.04 -5.30
C GLY A 155 5.19 7.09 -4.09
N ALA A 156 3.89 7.22 -4.35
CA ALA A 156 2.87 6.97 -3.34
C ALA A 156 1.73 6.11 -3.90
N PHE A 157 1.16 5.28 -3.04
CA PHE A 157 -0.15 4.68 -3.25
C PHE A 157 -1.25 5.58 -2.67
N VAL A 158 -2.49 5.35 -3.09
CA VAL A 158 -3.67 6.06 -2.62
C VAL A 158 -4.62 5.06 -1.98
N MET A 159 -4.74 5.10 -0.66
CA MET A 159 -5.70 4.26 0.06
C MET A 159 -7.11 4.55 -0.44
N ALA A 160 -7.95 3.52 -0.57
CA ALA A 160 -9.36 3.73 -0.84
C ALA A 160 -10.06 4.44 0.32
N ASN A 161 -9.62 4.19 1.55
CA ASN A 161 -10.19 4.78 2.76
C ASN A 161 -9.12 4.92 3.86
N ASP A 162 -8.87 6.15 4.33
CA ASP A 162 -7.96 6.43 5.46
C ASP A 162 -8.72 6.64 6.79
N GLN A 163 -10.06 6.58 6.78
CA GLN A 163 -10.87 6.82 7.98
C GLN A 163 -10.52 5.90 9.16
N PRO A 164 -10.26 4.58 8.99
CA PRO A 164 -9.89 3.73 10.11
C PRO A 164 -8.66 4.24 10.88
N ILE A 165 -7.67 4.78 10.15
CA ILE A 165 -6.46 5.35 10.74
C ILE A 165 -6.81 6.62 11.52
N ARG A 166 -7.64 7.50 10.94
CA ARG A 166 -8.07 8.74 11.61
C ARG A 166 -8.84 8.46 12.90
N ASP A 167 -9.74 7.49 12.87
CA ASP A 167 -10.54 7.10 14.03
C ASP A 167 -9.65 6.57 15.16
N ALA A 168 -8.65 5.72 14.83
CA ALA A 168 -7.68 5.20 15.79
C ALA A 168 -6.74 6.28 16.34
N LEU A 169 -6.38 7.29 15.55
CA LEU A 169 -5.61 8.43 16.05
C LEU A 169 -6.41 9.25 17.06
N VAL A 170 -7.68 9.52 16.76
CA VAL A 170 -8.59 10.27 17.64
C VAL A 170 -8.84 9.54 18.95
N SER A 171 -9.06 8.22 18.91
CA SER A 171 -9.28 7.41 20.13
C SER A 171 -8.06 7.42 21.06
N LEU A 172 -6.85 7.52 20.49
CA LEU A 172 -5.59 7.62 21.22
C LEU A 172 -5.23 9.07 21.63
N GLY A 173 -6.08 10.03 21.30
CA GLY A 173 -5.93 11.43 21.72
C GLY A 173 -5.09 12.30 20.79
N PHE A 174 -4.72 11.81 19.61
CA PHE A 174 -4.17 12.65 18.54
C PHE A 174 -5.34 13.36 17.85
N ALA A 175 -5.24 14.67 17.64
CA ALA A 175 -6.33 15.47 17.09
C ALA A 175 -5.99 15.91 15.66
N PRO A 176 -6.45 15.19 14.61
CA PRO A 176 -6.36 15.69 13.25
C PRO A 176 -7.22 16.95 13.12
N GLN A 177 -6.58 18.08 12.81
CA GLN A 177 -7.23 19.31 12.41
C GLN A 177 -7.83 19.11 11.01
N GLU A 178 -9.11 19.47 10.86
CA GLU A 178 -9.86 19.40 9.59
C GLU A 178 -9.34 20.38 8.53
#